data_AF-A0A6J0CVP9-F1
#
_entry.id   AF-A0A6J0CVP9-F1
#
_cell.length_a   1.000
_cell.length_b   1.000
_cell.length_c   1.000
_cell.angle_alpha   90.00
_cell.angle_beta   90.00
_cell.angle_gamma   90.00
#
_symmetry.space_group_name_H-M   'P 1'
#
loop_
_entity.id
_entity.type
_entity.pdbx_description
1 polymer ?
#
loop_
_entity_poly.entity_id
_entity_poly.type
_entity_poly.pdbx_seq_one_letter_code
_entity_poly.pdbx_strand_id
1 'polypeptide(L)'
;MHHLSFLPGDLRPVQPMIPTAHQDAPALPHFLDQHREQLVARVTSVDPVLDKLHSLVLSEEEYEAVRAEATNQNKMRKLFSLSRSWSWDSKDQVYRALKETHPHLIMDLYETSRSFSVRS
;
A
#
# COMPACT_ATOMS: atom_id res chain seq x y z
N MET A 1 -27.24 51.66 -3.68
CA MET A 1 -27.50 51.22 -5.07
C MET A 1 -26.16 50.90 -5.73
N HIS A 2 -26.15 50.09 -6.79
CA HIS A 2 -24.92 49.51 -7.35
C HIS A 2 -24.07 50.49 -8.16
N HIS A 3 -22.76 50.25 -8.22
CA HIS A 3 -22.12 50.09 -9.54
C HIS A 3 -20.95 49.09 -9.49
N LEU A 4 -20.91 48.21 -10.49
CA LEU A 4 -19.80 47.31 -10.78
C LEU A 4 -19.02 47.86 -11.99
N SER A 5 -17.68 47.86 -11.91
CA SER A 5 -16.73 48.09 -13.01
C SER A 5 -15.38 47.43 -12.64
N PHE A 6 -15.25 46.11 -12.75
CA PHE A 6 -14.53 45.41 -13.84
C PHE A 6 -13.02 45.72 -14.00
N LEU A 7 -12.17 44.70 -13.77
CA LEU A 7 -10.75 44.65 -14.17
C LEU A 7 -10.59 44.17 -15.63
N PRO A 8 -9.47 44.54 -16.27
CA PRO A 8 -8.40 43.59 -16.63
C PRO A 8 -7.04 43.98 -15.99
N GLY A 9 -6.01 43.16 -15.82
CA GLY A 9 -5.67 41.83 -16.35
C GLY A 9 -4.41 41.89 -17.25
N ASP A 10 -3.36 41.06 -17.13
CA ASP A 10 -2.98 40.01 -16.15
C ASP A 10 -1.89 40.57 -15.17
N LEU A 11 -0.60 40.22 -15.04
CA LEU A 11 0.29 39.23 -15.69
C LEU A 11 1.08 38.38 -14.65
N ARG A 12 0.42 37.35 -14.10
CA ARG A 12 0.98 36.11 -13.50
C ARG A 12 1.63 36.15 -12.10
N PRO A 13 1.72 34.99 -11.40
CA PRO A 13 1.95 34.94 -9.95
C PRO A 13 3.33 34.38 -9.55
N VAL A 14 3.99 35.07 -8.60
CA VAL A 14 4.92 34.42 -7.67
C VAL A 14 4.10 33.71 -6.59
N GLN A 15 3.84 32.42 -6.77
CA GLN A 15 3.20 31.62 -5.71
C GLN A 15 4.13 31.59 -4.48
N PRO A 16 3.60 31.74 -3.25
CA PRO A 16 4.44 31.78 -2.07
C PRO A 16 5.13 30.44 -1.84
N MET A 17 6.40 30.49 -1.43
CA MET A 17 7.06 29.37 -0.78
C MET A 17 6.39 29.13 0.58
N ILE A 18 5.27 28.41 0.57
CA ILE A 18 4.81 27.70 1.76
C ILE A 18 5.82 26.55 1.93
N PRO A 19 6.62 26.50 3.02
CA PRO A 19 7.28 25.27 3.38
C PRO A 19 6.17 24.28 3.74
N THR A 20 5.81 23.40 2.81
CA THR A 20 4.81 22.36 3.03
C THR A 20 5.26 21.54 4.22
N ALA A 21 4.57 21.72 5.35
CA ALA A 21 4.92 21.09 6.60
C ALA A 21 5.11 19.59 6.39
N HIS A 22 6.20 19.04 6.92
CA HIS A 22 6.22 17.62 7.18
C HIS A 22 5.07 17.35 8.14
N GLN A 23 4.03 16.72 7.62
CA GLN A 23 2.85 16.41 8.43
C GLN A 23 3.21 15.23 9.31
N ASP A 24 3.64 15.51 10.55
CA ASP A 24 3.68 14.55 11.67
C ASP A 24 2.27 14.11 12.10
N ALA A 25 1.39 13.87 11.12
CA ALA A 25 0.31 12.93 11.28
C ALA A 25 0.96 11.53 11.37
N PRO A 26 0.63 10.71 12.37
CA PRO A 26 1.09 9.33 12.39
C PRO A 26 0.53 8.63 11.16
N ALA A 27 1.40 8.34 10.18
CA ALA A 27 1.01 7.64 8.96
C ALA A 27 0.36 6.31 9.35
N LEU A 28 -0.96 6.21 9.13
CA LEU A 28 -1.73 5.04 9.55
C LEU A 28 -1.08 3.79 8.95
N PRO A 29 -0.79 2.75 9.75
CA PRO A 29 -0.08 1.57 9.27
C PRO A 29 -0.87 0.98 8.10
N HIS A 30 -0.17 0.69 6.99
CA HIS A 30 -0.85 0.15 5.82
C HIS A 30 -1.46 -1.21 6.19
N PHE A 31 -2.58 -1.59 5.57
CA PHE A 31 -3.28 -2.86 5.82
C PHE A 31 -2.32 -4.06 5.84
N LEU A 32 -1.33 -4.07 4.95
CA LEU A 32 -0.28 -5.09 4.87
C LEU A 32 0.69 -5.11 6.06
N ASP A 33 1.02 -3.96 6.63
CA ASP A 33 1.87 -3.87 7.81
C ASP A 33 1.09 -4.35 9.04
N GLN A 34 -0.18 -3.96 9.14
CA GLN A 34 -1.10 -4.36 10.23
C GLN A 34 -1.41 -5.87 10.21
N HIS A 35 -1.62 -6.47 9.04
CA HIS A 35 -2.02 -7.87 8.88
C HIS A 35 -0.89 -8.80 8.41
N ARG A 36 0.36 -8.37 8.56
CA ARG A 36 1.58 -9.05 8.04
C ARG A 36 1.65 -10.53 8.44
N GLU A 37 1.41 -10.85 9.71
CA GLU A 37 1.53 -12.22 10.22
C GLU A 37 0.44 -13.14 9.69
N GLN A 38 -0.80 -12.66 9.64
CA GLN A 38 -1.94 -13.42 9.15
C GLN A 38 -1.85 -13.63 7.63
N LEU A 39 -1.32 -12.66 6.89
CA LEU A 39 -1.01 -12.81 5.46
C LEU A 39 0.11 -13.83 5.23
N VAL A 40 1.19 -13.81 6.02
CA VAL A 40 2.25 -14.85 5.95
C VAL A 40 1.71 -16.25 6.26
N ALA A 41 0.79 -16.36 7.23
CA ALA A 41 0.26 -17.65 7.67
C ALA A 41 -0.84 -18.24 6.76
N ARG A 42 -1.68 -17.40 6.14
CA ARG A 42 -2.94 -17.80 5.47
C ARG A 42 -2.96 -17.67 3.95
N VAL A 43 -1.98 -17.02 3.32
CA VAL A 43 -1.86 -16.99 1.85
C VAL A 43 -1.45 -18.36 1.34
N THR A 44 -2.33 -19.02 0.59
CA THR A 44 -2.14 -20.39 0.10
C THR A 44 -1.46 -20.48 -1.27
N SER A 45 -1.52 -19.41 -2.07
CA SER A 45 -1.05 -19.41 -3.46
C SER A 45 -0.21 -18.16 -3.74
N VAL A 46 1.10 -18.21 -3.46
CA VAL A 46 1.95 -17.00 -3.51
C VAL A 46 2.37 -16.65 -4.94
N ASP A 47 2.62 -17.65 -5.79
CA ASP A 47 3.14 -17.40 -7.14
C ASP A 47 2.24 -16.48 -8.00
N PRO A 48 0.89 -16.64 -8.06
CA PRO A 48 0.02 -15.68 -8.77
C PRO A 48 -0.04 -14.28 -8.15
N VAL A 49 0.46 -14.09 -6.91
CA VAL A 49 0.64 -12.77 -6.30
C VAL A 49 1.99 -12.18 -6.75
N LEU A 50 3.05 -12.99 -6.79
CA LEU A 50 4.37 -12.56 -7.30
C LEU A 50 4.32 -12.19 -8.79
N ASP A 51 3.63 -12.99 -9.60
CA ASP A 51 3.50 -12.77 -11.05
C ASP A 51 2.75 -11.45 -11.38
N LYS A 52 1.96 -10.92 -10.44
CA LYS A 52 1.31 -9.60 -10.51
C LYS A 52 2.18 -8.45 -10.00
N LEU A 53 3.26 -8.75 -9.29
CA LEU A 53 4.15 -7.77 -8.64
C LEU A 53 5.52 -7.66 -9.34
N HIS A 54 5.88 -8.69 -10.10
CA HIS A 54 6.97 -8.67 -11.06
C HIS A 54 6.89 -7.43 -11.96
N SER A 55 8.00 -6.71 -12.12
CA SER A 55 8.08 -5.45 -12.88
C SER A 55 7.23 -4.27 -12.37
N LEU A 56 6.37 -4.43 -11.36
CA LEU A 56 5.57 -3.33 -10.75
C LEU A 56 6.07 -2.92 -9.36
N VAL A 57 6.51 -3.89 -8.55
CA VAL A 57 6.94 -3.72 -7.15
C VAL A 57 8.23 -4.48 -6.85
N LEU A 58 8.49 -5.56 -7.58
CA LEU A 58 9.68 -6.39 -7.47
C LEU A 58 10.54 -6.26 -8.73
N SER A 59 11.86 -6.12 -8.55
CA SER A 59 12.82 -6.39 -9.63
C SER A 59 12.81 -7.88 -10.02
N GLU A 60 13.47 -8.23 -11.12
CA GLU A 60 13.69 -9.63 -11.52
C GLU A 60 14.40 -10.42 -10.40
N GLU A 61 15.48 -9.85 -9.85
CA GLU A 61 16.27 -10.45 -8.78
C GLU A 61 15.45 -10.64 -7.50
N GLU A 62 14.59 -9.68 -7.15
CA GLU A 62 13.68 -9.77 -6.00
C GLU A 62 12.57 -10.80 -6.22
N TYR A 63 11.99 -10.86 -7.43
CA TYR A 63 11.00 -11.86 -7.82
C TYR A 63 11.59 -13.27 -7.73
N GLU A 64 12.75 -13.52 -8.35
CA GLU A 64 13.42 -14.82 -8.26
C GLU A 64 13.82 -15.18 -6.82
N ALA A 65 14.40 -14.24 -6.06
CA ALA A 65 14.84 -14.47 -4.68
C ALA A 65 13.68 -14.71 -3.70
N VAL A 66 12.46 -14.27 -4.01
CA VAL A 66 11.24 -14.65 -3.30
C VAL A 66 10.71 -16.00 -3.82
N ARG A 67 10.61 -16.18 -5.13
CA ARG A 67 10.06 -17.38 -5.79
C ARG A 67 10.83 -18.66 -5.48
N ALA A 68 12.14 -18.55 -5.25
CA ALA A 68 13.02 -19.66 -4.85
C ALA A 68 12.77 -20.21 -3.43
N GLU A 69 11.99 -19.52 -2.58
CA GLU A 69 11.68 -20.00 -1.23
C GLU A 69 10.77 -21.25 -1.27
N ALA A 70 11.18 -22.31 -0.56
CA ALA A 70 10.59 -23.65 -0.67
C ALA A 70 9.13 -23.79 -0.16
N THR A 71 8.58 -22.79 0.55
CA THR A 71 7.20 -22.83 1.06
C THR A 71 6.52 -21.48 0.89
N ASN A 72 5.20 -21.47 0.70
CA ASN A 72 4.40 -20.24 0.59
C ASN A 72 4.58 -19.30 1.79
N GLN A 73 4.71 -19.85 2.99
CA GLN A 73 4.98 -19.06 4.21
C GLN A 73 6.37 -18.40 4.17
N ASN A 74 7.38 -19.09 3.62
CA ASN A 74 8.70 -18.49 3.41
C ASN A 74 8.67 -17.43 2.29
N LYS A 75 8.01 -17.71 1.15
CA LYS A 75 7.79 -16.74 0.06
C LYS A 75 7.18 -15.44 0.61
N MET A 76 6.08 -15.52 1.35
CA MET A 76 5.45 -14.33 1.96
C MET A 76 6.35 -13.64 3.00
N ARG A 77 7.10 -14.39 3.82
CA ARG A 77 8.02 -13.80 4.81
C ARG A 77 9.19 -13.07 4.14
N LYS A 78 9.70 -13.60 3.03
CA LYS A 78 10.74 -12.99 2.19
C LYS A 78 10.22 -11.75 1.48
N LEU A 79 9.03 -11.84 0.88
CA LEU A 79 8.30 -10.71 0.28
C LEU A 79 8.14 -9.54 1.28
N PHE A 80 7.61 -9.81 2.47
CA PHE A 80 7.51 -8.83 3.57
C PHE A 80 8.83 -8.55 4.30
N SER A 81 9.99 -8.99 3.79
CA SER A 81 11.29 -8.47 4.22
C SER A 81 11.73 -7.28 3.35
N LEU A 82 11.30 -7.27 2.08
CA LEU A 82 11.50 -6.17 1.13
C LEU A 82 10.61 -4.96 1.44
N SER A 83 9.50 -5.14 2.17
CA SER A 83 8.53 -4.07 2.51
C SER A 83 9.07 -2.90 3.34
N ARG A 84 10.38 -2.87 3.63
CA ARG A 84 11.13 -1.73 4.17
C ARG A 84 11.50 -0.69 3.11
N SER A 85 11.65 -1.08 1.83
CA SER A 85 11.94 -0.17 0.71
C SER A 85 10.69 0.29 -0.04
N TRP A 86 9.54 -0.36 0.19
CA TRP A 86 8.28 -0.11 -0.51
C TRP A 86 7.64 1.24 -0.13
N SER A 87 7.25 2.00 -1.17
CA SER A 87 6.39 3.18 -1.01
C SER A 87 4.95 2.78 -0.64
N TRP A 88 4.10 3.78 -0.37
CA TRP A 88 2.66 3.55 -0.18
C TRP A 88 2.03 2.91 -1.42
N ASP A 89 2.40 3.35 -2.63
CA ASP A 89 1.91 2.78 -3.89
C ASP A 89 2.35 1.33 -4.07
N SER A 90 3.61 0.99 -3.76
CA SER A 90 4.09 -0.40 -3.77
C SER A 90 3.26 -1.28 -2.83
N LYS A 91 2.91 -0.76 -1.64
CA LYS A 91 2.06 -1.47 -0.68
C LYS A 91 0.61 -1.61 -1.17
N ASP A 92 0.05 -0.61 -1.84
CA ASP A 92 -1.29 -0.72 -2.42
C ASP A 92 -1.34 -1.73 -3.57
N GLN A 93 -0.32 -1.79 -4.44
CA GLN A 93 -0.24 -2.82 -5.49
C GLN A 93 -0.19 -4.25 -4.91
N VAL A 94 0.60 -4.46 -3.84
CA VAL A 94 0.65 -5.75 -3.12
C VAL A 94 -0.70 -6.10 -2.49
N TYR A 95 -1.43 -5.11 -1.95
CA TYR A 95 -2.78 -5.30 -1.46
C TYR A 95 -3.79 -5.64 -2.58
N ARG A 96 -3.71 -4.99 -3.75
CA ARG A 96 -4.52 -5.31 -4.93
C ARG A 96 -4.27 -6.75 -5.41
N ALA A 97 -3.01 -7.15 -5.56
CA ALA A 97 -2.64 -8.50 -5.96
C ALA A 97 -3.16 -9.57 -4.97
N LEU A 98 -3.07 -9.30 -3.67
CA LEU A 98 -3.64 -10.17 -2.62
C LEU A 98 -5.18 -10.20 -2.65
N LYS A 99 -5.84 -9.08 -2.95
CA LYS A 99 -7.30 -8.97 -3.08
C LYS A 99 -7.85 -9.70 -4.30
N GLU A 100 -7.10 -9.72 -5.40
CA GLU A 100 -7.48 -10.49 -6.60
C GLU A 100 -7.26 -11.99 -6.42
N THR A 101 -6.15 -12.42 -5.82
CA THR A 101 -5.84 -13.86 -5.66
C THR A 101 -6.52 -14.48 -4.43
N HIS A 102 -6.74 -13.72 -3.35
CA HIS A 102 -7.35 -14.20 -2.09
C HIS A 102 -8.42 -13.24 -1.54
N PRO A 103 -9.49 -12.92 -2.30
CA PRO A 103 -10.52 -11.95 -1.88
C PRO A 103 -11.16 -12.31 -0.53
N HIS A 104 -11.37 -13.61 -0.27
CA HIS A 104 -11.92 -14.10 1.00
C HIS A 104 -10.99 -13.84 2.19
N LEU A 105 -9.66 -13.94 2.01
CA LEU A 105 -8.70 -13.65 3.07
C LEU A 105 -8.66 -12.15 3.38
N ILE A 106 -8.70 -11.30 2.36
CA ILE A 106 -8.76 -9.85 2.55
C ILE A 106 -10.05 -9.43 3.28
N MET A 107 -11.19 -10.03 2.93
CA MET A 107 -12.46 -9.78 3.62
C MET A 107 -12.41 -10.17 5.10
N ASP A 108 -12.00 -11.42 5.38
CA ASP A 108 -11.88 -11.99 6.73
C ASP A 108 -10.97 -11.13 7.63
N LEU A 109 -9.82 -10.69 7.11
CA LEU A 109 -8.89 -9.82 7.85
C LEU A 109 -9.47 -8.41 8.13
N TYR A 110 -10.23 -7.86 7.18
CA TYR A 110 -10.89 -6.56 7.33
C TYR A 110 -12.04 -6.63 8.37
N GLU A 111 -12.86 -7.67 8.32
CA GLU A 111 -13.92 -7.92 9.33
C GLU A 111 -13.32 -8.20 10.71
N THR A 112 -12.23 -8.98 10.77
CA THR A 112 -11.45 -9.23 11.98
C THR A 112 -10.92 -7.93 12.60
N SER A 113 -10.33 -7.04 11.80
CA SER A 113 -9.87 -5.72 12.28
C SER A 113 -11.02 -4.89 12.85
N ARG A 114 -12.21 -4.94 12.24
CA ARG A 114 -13.39 -4.20 12.71
C ARG A 114 -13.94 -4.78 14.02
N SER A 115 -13.89 -6.10 14.17
CA SER A 115 -14.37 -6.82 15.35
C SER A 115 -13.52 -6.52 16.60
N PHE A 116 -12.20 -6.38 16.46
CA PHE A 116 -11.32 -6.02 17.58
C PHE A 116 -11.51 -4.58 18.08
N SER A 117 -12.04 -3.67 17.25
CA SER A 117 -12.28 -2.26 17.64
C SER A 117 -13.52 -2.04 18.53
N VAL A 118 -14.33 -3.07 18.79
CA VAL A 118 -15.63 -2.97 19.49
C VAL A 118 -15.56 -3.44 20.96
N ARG A 119 -14.37 -3.80 21.47
CA ARG A 119 -14.22 -4.33 22.84
C ARG A 119 -12.98 -3.82 23.56
N SER A 120 -13.08 -2.60 24.06
CA SER A 120 -12.22 -1.94 25.06
C SER A 120 -13.07 -1.02 25.92
#